data_AF-A0A3D3W998-F1
#
_entry.id   AF-A0A3D3W998-F1
#
_cell.length_a   1.000
_cell.length_b   1.000
_cell.length_c   1.000
_cell.angle_alpha   90.00
_cell.angle_beta   90.00
_cell.angle_gamma   90.00
#
_symmetry.space_group_name_H-M   'P 1'
#
loop_
_entity.id
_entity.type
_entity.pdbx_description
1 polymer ?
#
loop_
_entity_poly.entity_id
_entity_poly.type
_entity_poly.pdbx_seq_one_letter_code
_entity_poly.pdbx_strand_id
1 'polypeptide(L)'
;MNSADFFDDNSYDRLVGGRDYRTSSRMPRGVDLMARHSGPALPTVVWLSLASALLALTLVATVRAIDRSDAADSPAAVSQPAQSHENGFKVHGTQSDLSRENAGNLARTKVCRLAPGELLVLVSEDPAGNVHRFRLTAAAIPSSCVAGAITEPAEATGPAESVDETEFVCKSGSADSAKSSSCANSVNSDARDKSWSLGFSSGTNFSSPLKSPVFFKGWGRAGMLGLPFFLGVNSGATMDLAWRAVAEGESLAGNSALPKRRLFQLPRLSGSRTASVCTDCQLVGSAGGIGVYSEDWLRGPADRLGQRIPGMLGSGLLLAIEQALGPLLDVDGSGGLTIVVGDLDPQCEAGEFPLWGCVRESDFLDAATGSGGDILYLDESVADVGEQDLRALLVHELAHGACFSRLLERRLAGGSELLIPRWFHEGLAHVLEHAIAGERSLSRRRLEACWQDPGVSPVMVNPQSVSWSSSRQGPRAAAYRFLAAAGVDRLPAGRVANLLREAGSFEDLLFEVLGGATAPALRRWGVFEARALLDSHPDWIPPLQSDVAMESRVLGSAFAVWRGGASGLDVQVTATDDSDWTLTVIRP
;
A
#
# COMPACT_ATOMS: atom_id res chain seq x y z
N MET A 1 36.50 -25.56 -28.85
CA MET A 1 36.80 -25.66 -30.30
C MET A 1 35.55 -25.22 -31.05
N ASN A 2 35.73 -24.21 -31.91
CA ASN A 2 34.81 -23.59 -32.91
C ASN A 2 33.60 -22.82 -32.34
N SER A 3 33.49 -21.48 -32.41
CA SER A 3 33.79 -20.44 -33.42
C SER A 3 32.84 -20.44 -34.63
N ALA A 4 32.02 -19.39 -34.73
CA ALA A 4 31.57 -18.63 -35.92
C ALA A 4 30.35 -17.76 -35.51
N ASP A 5 30.49 -16.44 -35.36
CA ASP A 5 30.35 -15.36 -36.37
C ASP A 5 28.88 -14.91 -36.53
N PHE A 6 28.46 -13.79 -35.92
CA PHE A 6 28.53 -12.39 -36.40
C PHE A 6 27.77 -12.14 -37.72
N PHE A 7 26.61 -11.49 -37.61
CA PHE A 7 26.07 -10.62 -38.66
C PHE A 7 25.50 -9.36 -38.01
N ASP A 8 26.07 -8.22 -38.42
CA ASP A 8 25.51 -6.88 -38.33
C ASP A 8 24.22 -6.79 -39.16
N ASP A 9 23.22 -6.07 -38.65
CA ASP A 9 22.22 -5.44 -39.53
C ASP A 9 21.79 -4.07 -38.97
N ASN A 10 22.58 -3.07 -39.34
CA ASN A 10 22.21 -1.66 -39.34
C ASN A 10 21.61 -1.35 -40.73
N SER A 11 20.29 -1.36 -40.88
CA SER A 11 19.62 -0.58 -41.93
C SER A 11 18.09 -0.64 -41.84
N TYR A 12 17.47 0.28 -41.08
CA TYR A 12 16.09 0.70 -41.39
C TYR A 12 15.92 2.19 -41.04
N ASP A 13 16.54 3.01 -41.88
CA ASP A 13 16.33 4.45 -41.89
C ASP A 13 16.09 4.86 -43.36
N ARG A 14 14.81 4.79 -43.77
CA ARG A 14 14.17 5.44 -44.92
C ARG A 14 12.86 4.72 -45.26
N LEU A 15 11.74 5.44 -45.09
CA LEU A 15 10.53 5.46 -45.92
C LEU A 15 9.23 5.57 -45.09
N VAL A 16 8.98 6.75 -44.51
CA VAL A 16 7.62 7.32 -44.38
C VAL A 16 7.81 8.84 -44.48
N GLY A 17 7.51 9.49 -45.60
CA GLY A 17 6.14 9.70 -46.06
C GLY A 17 5.61 11.00 -45.46
N GLY A 18 6.17 12.13 -45.90
CA GLY A 18 5.79 13.46 -45.43
C GLY A 18 4.31 13.78 -45.69
N ARG A 19 3.64 14.33 -44.68
CA ARG A 19 2.39 15.08 -44.84
C ARG A 19 2.56 16.45 -44.21
N ASP A 20 2.49 17.47 -45.06
CA ASP A 20 2.49 18.88 -44.73
C ASP A 20 1.26 19.25 -43.91
N TYR A 21 1.47 19.72 -42.68
CA TYR A 21 0.47 20.50 -41.95
C TYR A 21 0.58 21.98 -42.36
N ARG A 22 -0.29 22.41 -43.30
CA ARG A 22 -0.54 23.83 -43.56
C ARG A 22 -1.38 24.42 -42.44
N THR A 23 -0.78 25.23 -41.58
CA THR A 23 -1.48 26.13 -40.66
C THR A 23 -1.86 27.43 -41.37
N SER A 24 -3.16 27.69 -41.53
CA SER A 24 -3.72 28.95 -42.04
C SER A 24 -4.92 29.37 -41.18
N SER A 25 -4.77 30.43 -40.39
CA SER A 25 -5.83 31.35 -39.96
C SER A 25 -5.20 32.47 -39.13
N ARG A 26 -4.87 33.63 -39.71
CA ARG A 26 -5.71 34.85 -39.76
C ARG A 26 -6.58 35.07 -38.52
N MET A 27 -6.10 35.92 -37.61
CA MET A 27 -6.93 36.64 -36.64
C MET A 27 -7.45 37.97 -37.24
N PRO A 28 -8.68 38.38 -36.93
CA PRO A 28 -9.07 39.79 -36.93
C PRO A 28 -9.15 40.36 -35.50
N ARG A 29 -8.69 41.61 -35.39
CA ARG A 29 -8.78 42.46 -34.19
C ARG A 29 -10.18 43.08 -34.06
N GLY A 30 -10.62 43.21 -32.80
CA GLY A 30 -11.26 44.42 -32.27
C GLY A 30 -12.77 44.39 -32.13
N VAL A 31 -13.27 44.54 -30.88
CA VAL A 31 -14.44 45.36 -30.53
C VAL A 31 -14.30 45.86 -29.08
N ASP A 32 -14.61 47.14 -28.89
CA ASP A 32 -14.67 47.92 -27.65
C ASP A 32 -15.59 47.36 -26.55
N LEU A 33 -15.20 47.57 -25.28
CA LEU A 33 -16.04 47.36 -24.10
C LEU A 33 -16.21 48.69 -23.35
N MET A 34 -17.42 49.25 -23.45
CA MET A 34 -17.86 50.42 -22.70
C MET A 34 -18.07 50.09 -21.22
N ALA A 35 -17.51 50.94 -20.36
CA ALA A 35 -17.78 50.99 -18.93
C ALA A 35 -19.23 51.46 -18.67
N ARG A 36 -19.94 50.77 -17.76
CA ARG A 36 -21.19 51.26 -17.16
C ARG A 36 -21.03 51.42 -15.65
N HIS A 37 -21.43 52.60 -15.19
CA HIS A 37 -21.48 53.06 -13.81
C HIS A 37 -22.44 52.25 -12.93
N SER A 38 -22.01 51.92 -11.71
CA SER A 38 -22.83 51.39 -10.62
C SER A 38 -23.22 52.49 -9.63
N GLY A 39 -24.52 52.55 -9.30
CA GLY A 39 -25.12 53.42 -8.28
C GLY A 39 -25.00 52.87 -6.84
N PRO A 40 -25.61 53.54 -5.84
CA PRO A 40 -25.05 53.63 -4.49
C PRO A 40 -25.43 52.46 -3.55
N ALA A 41 -24.48 52.17 -2.64
CA ALA A 41 -24.57 51.19 -1.57
C ALA A 41 -25.51 51.66 -0.45
N LEU A 42 -26.57 50.90 -0.19
CA LEU A 42 -27.48 51.06 0.95
C LEU A 42 -27.86 49.80 1.76
N PRO A 43 -27.29 48.58 1.59
CA PRO A 43 -27.71 47.44 2.44
C PRO A 43 -26.90 47.28 3.75
N THR A 44 -25.74 47.92 3.92
CA THR A 44 -24.78 47.54 4.97
C THR A 44 -25.24 47.87 6.40
N VAL A 45 -26.02 48.94 6.59
CA VAL A 45 -26.46 49.40 7.92
C VAL A 45 -27.59 48.53 8.50
N VAL A 46 -28.43 47.96 7.62
CA VAL A 46 -29.52 47.06 8.03
C VAL A 46 -28.95 45.72 8.52
N TRP A 47 -27.91 45.21 7.85
CA TRP A 47 -27.26 43.95 8.24
C TRP A 47 -26.55 44.02 9.59
N LEU A 48 -25.89 45.14 9.91
CA LEU A 48 -25.24 45.35 11.21
C LEU A 48 -26.25 45.41 12.37
N SER A 49 -27.42 46.00 12.12
CA SER A 49 -28.50 46.08 13.13
C SER A 49 -29.11 44.71 13.41
N LEU A 50 -29.30 43.88 12.38
CA LEU A 50 -29.85 42.53 12.52
C LEU A 50 -28.87 41.58 13.25
N ALA A 51 -27.58 41.66 12.93
CA ALA A 51 -26.54 40.86 13.58
C ALA A 51 -26.41 41.19 15.07
N SER A 52 -26.53 42.47 15.43
CA SER A 52 -26.46 42.92 16.82
C SER A 52 -27.65 42.43 17.65
N ALA A 53 -28.86 42.40 17.08
CA ALA A 53 -30.05 41.90 17.74
C ALA A 53 -29.99 40.38 17.99
N LEU A 54 -29.47 39.62 17.03
CA LEU A 54 -29.26 38.17 17.18
C LEU A 54 -28.23 37.86 18.27
N LEU A 55 -27.12 38.59 18.32
CA LEU A 55 -26.10 38.41 19.36
C LEU A 55 -26.66 38.63 20.78
N ALA A 56 -27.49 39.66 20.96
CA ALA A 56 -28.11 39.97 22.25
C ALA A 56 -29.08 38.86 22.70
N LEU A 57 -29.85 38.27 21.77
CA LEU A 57 -30.76 37.15 22.08
C LEU A 57 -30.00 35.89 22.49
N THR A 58 -28.90 35.57 21.81
CA THR A 58 -28.08 34.40 22.16
C THR A 58 -27.46 34.54 23.54
N LEU A 59 -27.00 35.75 23.90
CA LEU A 59 -26.40 36.04 25.21
C LEU A 59 -27.40 35.90 26.37
N VAL A 60 -28.66 36.30 26.17
CA VAL A 60 -29.73 36.11 27.16
C VAL A 60 -30.08 34.63 27.34
N ALA A 61 -30.01 33.83 26.27
CA ALA A 61 -30.26 32.40 26.33
C ALA A 61 -29.16 31.62 27.08
N THR A 62 -27.89 31.97 26.87
CA THR A 62 -26.76 31.34 27.59
C THR A 62 -26.76 31.66 29.07
N VAL A 63 -27.06 32.90 29.47
CA VAL A 63 -27.13 33.27 30.90
C VAL A 63 -28.25 32.50 31.62
N ARG A 64 -29.39 32.26 30.97
CA ARG A 64 -30.47 31.44 31.55
C ARG A 64 -30.17 29.94 31.60
N ALA A 65 -29.27 29.44 30.76
CA ALA A 65 -28.86 28.04 30.78
C ALA A 65 -27.87 27.77 31.93
N ILE A 66 -27.00 28.72 32.25
CA ILE A 66 -26.02 28.64 33.35
C ILE A 66 -26.72 28.68 34.72
N ASP A 67 -27.80 29.45 34.85
CA ASP A 67 -28.57 29.55 36.11
C ASP A 67 -29.35 28.26 36.48
N ARG A 68 -29.44 27.28 35.57
CA ARG A 68 -30.14 26.01 35.79
C ARG A 68 -29.24 24.83 36.12
N SER A 69 -27.92 24.96 35.98
CA SER A 69 -26.99 23.85 36.20
C SER A 69 -26.51 23.67 37.65
N ASP A 70 -26.82 24.61 38.55
CA ASP A 70 -26.33 24.59 39.95
C ASP A 70 -27.28 23.90 40.95
N ALA A 71 -28.29 23.16 40.47
CA ALA A 71 -29.28 22.54 41.33
C ALA A 71 -29.55 21.06 40.98
N ALA A 72 -28.57 20.17 41.21
CA ALA A 72 -28.83 18.74 41.49
C ALA A 72 -27.55 17.96 41.87
N ASP A 73 -27.41 17.63 43.16
CA ASP A 73 -26.49 16.62 43.69
C ASP A 73 -27.17 15.23 43.81
N SER A 74 -26.55 14.20 43.20
CA SER A 74 -26.12 12.89 43.75
C SER A 74 -27.11 11.89 44.45
N PRO A 75 -26.76 10.58 44.64
CA PRO A 75 -26.90 9.50 43.65
C PRO A 75 -27.59 8.21 44.18
N ALA A 76 -27.90 7.25 43.29
CA ALA A 76 -28.22 5.86 43.69
C ALA A 76 -27.54 4.83 42.78
N ALA A 77 -26.96 3.82 43.43
CA ALA A 77 -26.13 2.76 42.88
C ALA A 77 -26.93 1.67 42.15
N VAL A 78 -26.38 1.13 41.06
CA VAL A 78 -26.74 -0.19 40.51
C VAL A 78 -25.51 -0.88 39.90
N SER A 79 -25.45 -2.17 40.19
CA SER A 79 -24.52 -3.27 39.94
C SER A 79 -23.97 -3.49 38.52
N GLN A 80 -22.69 -3.86 38.43
CA GLN A 80 -22.02 -4.48 37.27
C GLN A 80 -22.12 -6.02 37.30
N PRO A 81 -22.18 -6.70 36.13
CA PRO A 81 -21.83 -8.12 36.04
C PRO A 81 -20.47 -8.35 35.36
N ALA A 82 -19.73 -9.30 35.98
CA ALA A 82 -18.72 -10.23 35.46
C ALA A 82 -17.88 -9.84 34.22
N GLN A 83 -16.61 -9.52 34.47
CA GLN A 83 -15.53 -9.56 33.47
C GLN A 83 -15.07 -11.01 33.25
N SER A 84 -15.04 -11.43 32.00
CA SER A 84 -14.42 -12.66 31.52
C SER A 84 -12.89 -12.52 31.49
N HIS A 85 -12.21 -13.58 31.89
CA HIS A 85 -10.76 -13.74 31.89
C HIS A 85 -10.12 -13.45 30.51
N GLU A 86 -9.28 -12.42 30.44
CA GLU A 86 -8.28 -12.25 29.38
C GLU A 86 -6.97 -12.94 29.78
N ASN A 87 -6.53 -13.89 28.96
CA ASN A 87 -5.22 -14.53 29.06
C ASN A 87 -4.13 -13.52 28.68
N GLY A 88 -3.45 -12.97 29.70
CA GLY A 88 -2.31 -12.08 29.52
C GLY A 88 -1.08 -12.82 29.00
N PHE A 89 -0.67 -12.49 27.77
CA PHE A 89 0.62 -12.87 27.21
C PHE A 89 1.73 -12.05 27.88
N LYS A 90 2.60 -12.69 28.67
CA LYS A 90 3.80 -12.07 29.26
C LYS A 90 5.00 -12.33 28.37
N VAL A 91 5.47 -11.29 27.68
CA VAL A 91 6.77 -11.31 26.99
C VAL A 91 7.85 -10.93 28.00
N HIS A 92 8.71 -11.88 28.37
CA HIS A 92 9.92 -11.64 29.17
C HIS A 92 11.13 -11.47 28.24
N GLY A 93 11.43 -10.23 27.86
CA GLY A 93 12.72 -9.89 27.24
C GLY A 93 13.75 -9.53 28.30
N THR A 94 14.78 -10.34 28.48
CA THR A 94 16.00 -9.93 29.19
C THR A 94 17.07 -9.54 28.18
N GLN A 95 17.23 -8.24 27.99
CA GLN A 95 18.35 -7.64 27.27
C GLN A 95 19.55 -7.58 28.24
N SER A 96 20.63 -8.31 27.94
CA SER A 96 21.86 -8.23 28.73
C SER A 96 22.72 -7.05 28.25
N ASP A 97 22.87 -6.05 29.10
CA ASP A 97 23.85 -4.97 28.93
C ASP A 97 25.27 -5.53 29.00
N LEU A 98 25.93 -5.64 27.85
CA LEU A 98 27.37 -5.80 27.75
C LEU A 98 27.97 -4.62 26.97
N SER A 99 29.01 -4.05 27.58
CA SER A 99 29.74 -2.83 27.23
C SER A 99 30.08 -2.67 25.75
N ARG A 100 29.80 -1.46 25.26
CA ARG A 100 29.72 -1.00 23.86
C ARG A 100 31.02 -1.00 23.04
N GLU A 101 32.17 -1.36 23.60
CA GLU A 101 33.47 -1.16 22.92
C GLU A 101 34.05 -2.41 22.22
N ASN A 102 33.52 -3.61 22.46
CA ASN A 102 33.90 -4.83 21.72
C ASN A 102 32.72 -5.54 21.02
N ALA A 103 31.54 -4.91 20.99
CA ALA A 103 30.29 -5.48 20.47
C ALA A 103 30.11 -5.40 18.94
N GLY A 104 31.07 -4.81 18.21
CA GLY A 104 30.89 -4.45 16.80
C GLY A 104 30.73 -5.60 15.80
N ASN A 105 31.05 -6.85 16.18
CA ASN A 105 30.94 -8.02 15.29
C ASN A 105 30.04 -9.16 15.82
N LEU A 106 29.74 -9.20 17.12
CA LEU A 106 29.00 -10.33 17.73
C LEU A 106 27.49 -10.26 17.49
N ALA A 107 26.92 -9.08 17.28
CA ALA A 107 25.47 -8.92 17.05
C ALA A 107 24.98 -9.42 15.67
N ARG A 108 25.90 -9.75 14.75
CA ARG A 108 25.58 -10.07 13.34
C ARG A 108 25.44 -11.55 13.04
N THR A 109 25.75 -12.41 14.02
CA THR A 109 25.73 -13.86 13.87
C THR A 109 24.70 -14.46 14.82
N LYS A 110 23.77 -15.25 14.28
CA LYS A 110 22.84 -16.07 15.07
C LYS A 110 23.14 -17.55 14.81
N VAL A 111 23.05 -18.36 15.85
CA VAL A 111 23.24 -19.81 15.76
C VAL A 111 21.98 -20.49 16.26
N CYS A 112 21.51 -21.49 15.52
CA CYS A 112 20.36 -22.31 15.88
C CYS A 112 20.64 -23.77 15.55
N ARG A 113 19.84 -24.66 16.15
CA ARG A 113 19.87 -26.08 15.86
C ARG A 113 18.59 -26.45 15.13
N LEU A 114 18.71 -27.18 14.03
CA LEU A 114 17.60 -27.70 13.25
C LEU A 114 17.55 -29.22 13.39
N ALA A 115 16.39 -29.76 13.74
CA ALA A 115 16.11 -31.19 13.59
C ALA A 115 15.80 -31.54 12.11
N PRO A 116 15.85 -32.83 11.73
CA PRO A 116 15.51 -33.24 10.37
C PRO A 116 14.12 -32.76 9.96
N GLY A 117 14.04 -32.10 8.80
CA GLY A 117 12.79 -31.59 8.25
C GLY A 117 12.24 -30.28 8.85
N GLU A 118 12.81 -29.75 9.94
CA GLU A 118 12.44 -28.42 10.46
C GLU A 118 12.74 -27.31 9.44
N LEU A 119 12.00 -26.21 9.48
CA LEU A 119 12.27 -25.05 8.65
C LEU A 119 13.08 -24.01 9.40
N LEU A 120 13.99 -23.36 8.69
CA LEU A 120 14.66 -22.15 9.11
C LEU A 120 14.08 -20.97 8.33
N VAL A 121 13.48 -20.02 9.02
CA VAL A 121 12.90 -18.81 8.42
C VAL A 121 13.67 -17.59 8.86
N LEU A 122 14.18 -16.85 7.89
CA LEU A 122 14.78 -15.54 8.10
C LEU A 122 13.81 -14.47 7.62
N VAL A 123 13.46 -13.52 8.48
CA VAL A 123 12.63 -12.37 8.13
C VAL A 123 13.44 -11.11 8.30
N SER A 124 13.53 -10.29 7.25
CA SER A 124 14.10 -8.96 7.35
C SER A 124 13.04 -7.96 7.79
N GLU A 125 13.39 -7.07 8.70
CA GLU A 125 12.50 -6.07 9.27
C GLU A 125 12.74 -4.67 8.69
N ASP A 126 13.55 -4.56 7.63
CA ASP A 126 13.92 -3.29 7.01
C ASP A 126 12.80 -2.72 6.11
N PRO A 127 12.12 -1.64 6.54
CA PRO A 127 11.11 -0.99 5.70
C PRO A 127 11.73 -0.15 4.57
N ALA A 128 13.04 0.14 4.62
CA ALA A 128 13.70 1.00 3.64
C ALA A 128 14.01 0.29 2.31
N GLY A 129 13.84 -1.04 2.24
CA GLY A 129 14.01 -1.79 1.02
C GLY A 129 15.47 -2.08 0.65
N ASN A 130 16.39 -2.10 1.61
CA ASN A 130 17.80 -2.38 1.32
C ASN A 130 18.00 -3.86 0.96
N VAL A 131 19.04 -4.17 0.18
CA VAL A 131 19.40 -5.56 -0.12
C VAL A 131 20.34 -6.06 0.96
N HIS A 132 19.88 -7.04 1.72
CA HIS A 132 20.66 -7.71 2.76
C HIS A 132 21.29 -8.98 2.21
N ARG A 133 22.54 -9.24 2.60
CA ARG A 133 23.22 -10.50 2.29
C ARG A 133 23.49 -11.27 3.57
N PHE A 134 23.16 -12.54 3.53
CA PHE A 134 23.35 -13.47 4.63
C PHE A 134 24.26 -14.61 4.17
N ARG A 135 25.22 -14.95 5.03
CA ARG A 135 26.01 -16.17 4.88
C ARG A 135 25.48 -17.21 5.86
N LEU A 136 25.05 -18.35 5.35
CA LEU A 136 24.61 -19.49 6.13
C LEU A 136 25.67 -20.57 6.08
N THR A 137 26.03 -21.14 7.23
CA THR A 137 26.88 -22.32 7.33
C THR A 137 26.21 -23.34 8.24
N ALA A 138 26.01 -24.56 7.74
CA ALA A 138 25.42 -25.65 8.51
C ALA A 138 26.46 -26.73 8.76
N ALA A 139 26.55 -27.23 9.99
CA ALA A 139 27.38 -28.38 10.35
C ALA A 139 26.49 -29.54 10.77
N ALA A 140 26.81 -30.76 10.31
CA ALA A 140 26.07 -31.95 10.73
C ALA A 140 26.29 -32.21 12.23
N ILE A 141 25.19 -32.47 12.95
CA ILE A 141 25.29 -32.88 14.35
C ILE A 141 25.73 -34.34 14.38
N PRO A 142 26.85 -34.68 15.03
CA PRO A 142 27.30 -36.06 15.14
C PRO A 142 26.20 -36.92 15.77
N SER A 143 25.95 -38.10 15.19
CA SER A 143 24.92 -39.03 15.69
C SER A 143 25.14 -39.43 17.15
N SER A 144 26.38 -39.39 17.64
CA SER A 144 26.74 -39.62 19.05
C SER A 144 26.20 -38.55 20.01
N CYS A 145 25.92 -37.33 19.54
CA CYS A 145 25.40 -36.22 20.35
C CYS A 145 23.86 -36.22 20.45
N VAL A 146 23.17 -36.95 19.58
CA VAL A 146 21.69 -37.02 19.53
C VAL A 146 21.12 -37.98 20.59
N ALA A 147 21.92 -38.94 21.05
CA ALA A 147 21.49 -40.01 21.96
C ALA A 147 21.23 -39.58 23.43
N GLY A 148 21.45 -38.32 23.79
CA GLY A 148 21.37 -37.85 25.18
C GLY A 148 20.09 -37.11 25.58
N ALA A 149 19.18 -36.80 24.65
CA ALA A 149 18.14 -35.78 24.90
C ALA A 149 16.68 -36.26 24.86
N ILE A 150 16.35 -37.51 24.52
CA ILE A 150 14.94 -37.96 24.51
C ILE A 150 14.83 -39.39 25.01
N THR A 151 14.70 -39.55 26.32
CA THR A 151 13.90 -40.62 26.94
C THR A 151 13.27 -40.03 28.21
N GLU A 152 12.20 -39.27 28.05
CA GLU A 152 11.25 -39.14 29.17
C GLU A 152 10.41 -40.43 29.24
N PRO A 153 10.19 -40.99 30.44
CA PRO A 153 9.38 -42.17 30.60
C PRO A 153 7.91 -41.85 30.32
N ALA A 154 7.25 -42.75 29.61
CA ALA A 154 5.82 -42.66 29.31
C ALA A 154 4.99 -42.72 30.61
N GLU A 155 4.33 -41.61 30.98
CA GLU A 155 3.17 -41.62 31.88
C GLU A 155 2.02 -40.74 31.36
N ALA A 156 0.86 -41.40 31.27
CA ALA A 156 -0.52 -40.92 31.41
C ALA A 156 -1.06 -39.77 30.53
N THR A 157 -1.93 -40.19 29.60
CA THR A 157 -3.04 -39.51 28.93
C THR A 157 -3.71 -38.32 29.66
N GLY A 158 -3.76 -37.18 28.97
CA GLY A 158 -4.68 -36.04 29.19
C GLY A 158 -4.87 -35.28 27.86
N PRO A 159 -6.01 -34.59 27.63
CA PRO A 159 -6.37 -34.09 26.31
C PRO A 159 -5.57 -32.83 25.92
N ALA A 160 -5.33 -32.72 24.61
CA ALA A 160 -4.47 -31.74 23.97
C ALA A 160 -5.01 -30.30 24.05
N GLU A 161 -4.17 -29.39 24.56
CA GLU A 161 -4.28 -27.95 24.31
C GLU A 161 -2.90 -27.35 23.98
N SER A 162 -2.92 -26.49 22.96
CA SER A 162 -1.92 -25.49 22.50
C SER A 162 -0.52 -25.95 22.05
N VAL A 163 -0.20 -25.56 20.82
CA VAL A 163 1.14 -25.62 20.20
C VAL A 163 1.98 -24.47 20.76
N ASP A 164 3.08 -24.79 21.45
CA ASP A 164 4.02 -23.82 22.01
C ASP A 164 5.01 -23.30 20.95
N GLU A 165 5.08 -21.97 20.81
CA GLU A 165 6.16 -21.27 20.12
C GLU A 165 7.34 -21.10 21.10
N THR A 166 8.40 -21.91 20.97
CA THR A 166 9.63 -21.72 21.75
C THR A 166 10.64 -20.83 21.03
N GLU A 167 10.84 -19.62 21.56
CA GLU A 167 11.98 -18.75 21.25
C GLU A 167 13.21 -19.23 22.04
N PHE A 168 14.25 -19.73 21.37
CA PHE A 168 15.44 -20.28 22.03
C PHE A 168 16.45 -19.19 22.42
N VAL A 169 16.86 -19.17 23.70
CA VAL A 169 17.97 -18.35 24.21
C VAL A 169 19.22 -19.24 24.39
N CYS A 170 20.26 -19.03 23.60
CA CYS A 170 21.54 -19.74 23.72
C CYS A 170 22.49 -19.05 24.72
N LYS A 171 22.97 -19.79 25.74
CA LYS A 171 24.13 -19.43 26.56
C LYS A 171 25.41 -19.96 25.91
N SER A 172 26.36 -19.10 25.57
CA SER A 172 27.66 -19.48 25.03
C SER A 172 28.65 -19.89 26.13
N GLY A 173 29.19 -21.10 26.03
CA GLY A 173 30.41 -21.52 26.73
C GLY A 173 31.65 -21.12 25.92
N SER A 174 32.67 -20.60 26.60
CA SER A 174 33.93 -20.10 26.05
C SER A 174 34.93 -21.21 25.75
N ALA A 175 35.56 -21.20 24.56
CA ALA A 175 36.87 -21.81 24.34
C ALA A 175 37.62 -21.14 23.16
N ASP A 176 38.71 -20.47 23.53
CA ASP A 176 40.05 -20.29 22.94
C ASP A 176 40.32 -19.95 21.45
N SER A 177 41.33 -19.08 21.35
CA SER A 177 41.79 -18.24 20.24
C SER A 177 42.72 -18.91 19.23
N ALA A 178 42.73 -18.39 17.99
CA ALA A 178 43.93 -18.34 17.14
C ALA A 178 43.94 -17.11 16.22
N LYS A 179 45.13 -16.51 16.07
CA LYS A 179 45.46 -15.25 15.36
C LYS A 179 45.85 -15.47 13.90
N SER A 180 45.53 -14.51 13.03
CA SER A 180 46.32 -13.96 11.90
C SER A 180 45.36 -13.36 10.84
N SER A 181 45.64 -12.39 9.98
CA SER A 181 46.66 -11.36 9.77
C SER A 181 46.11 -10.51 8.61
N SER A 182 46.35 -9.21 8.63
CA SER A 182 45.90 -8.22 7.65
C SER A 182 46.44 -8.45 6.23
N CYS A 183 45.62 -8.15 5.22
CA CYS A 183 46.07 -7.50 3.98
C CYS A 183 44.95 -6.60 3.43
N ALA A 184 45.26 -5.31 3.32
CA ALA A 184 44.45 -4.32 2.63
C ALA A 184 44.60 -4.47 1.11
N ASN A 185 43.54 -4.15 0.36
CA ASN A 185 43.66 -3.54 -0.96
C ASN A 185 42.43 -2.67 -1.23
N SER A 186 42.71 -1.38 -1.40
CA SER A 186 41.79 -0.35 -1.87
C SER A 186 41.51 -0.53 -3.36
N VAL A 187 40.25 -0.43 -3.77
CA VAL A 187 39.90 -0.06 -5.14
C VAL A 187 38.81 1.01 -5.07
N ASN A 188 39.19 2.18 -5.59
CA ASN A 188 38.33 3.31 -5.90
C ASN A 188 37.45 2.96 -7.10
N SER A 189 36.16 3.26 -7.03
CA SER A 189 35.36 3.52 -8.23
C SER A 189 34.26 4.51 -7.92
N ASP A 190 34.54 5.76 -8.26
CA ASP A 190 33.55 6.79 -8.56
C ASP A 190 32.63 6.31 -9.68
N ALA A 191 31.32 6.33 -9.45
CA ALA A 191 30.32 6.46 -10.50
C ALA A 191 29.10 7.17 -9.92
N ARG A 192 28.95 8.44 -10.30
CA ARG A 192 27.74 9.24 -10.06
C ARG A 192 26.70 8.81 -11.08
N ASP A 193 25.65 8.14 -10.63
CA ASP A 193 24.44 8.00 -11.43
C ASP A 193 23.31 8.83 -10.81
N LYS A 194 22.81 9.76 -11.62
CA LYS A 194 21.63 10.59 -11.35
C LYS A 194 20.47 9.99 -12.14
N SER A 195 19.56 9.30 -11.48
CA SER A 195 18.25 8.95 -12.06
C SER A 195 17.16 9.77 -11.38
N TRP A 196 16.30 10.35 -12.21
CA TRP A 196 15.29 11.34 -11.84
C TRP A 196 13.94 10.64 -11.66
N SER A 197 13.22 11.07 -10.61
CA SER A 197 11.91 10.57 -10.22
C SER A 197 10.78 11.08 -11.12
N LEU A 198 9.79 10.23 -11.34
CA LEU A 198 8.51 10.57 -11.97
C LEU A 198 7.72 11.53 -11.05
N GLY A 199 7.36 12.70 -11.60
CA GLY A 199 6.15 13.47 -11.29
C GLY A 199 5.76 13.71 -9.83
N PHE A 200 6.61 14.36 -9.03
CA PHE A 200 6.14 15.15 -7.89
C PHE A 200 6.54 16.61 -8.11
N SER A 201 5.59 17.53 -7.88
CA SER A 201 5.86 18.97 -7.82
C SER A 201 6.84 19.24 -6.66
N SER A 202 8.03 19.71 -7.00
CA SER A 202 9.11 19.94 -6.04
C SER A 202 8.85 21.21 -5.20
N GLY A 203 8.46 21.04 -3.94
CA GLY A 203 8.37 22.10 -2.93
C GLY A 203 9.43 21.96 -1.83
N THR A 204 10.52 22.72 -1.96
CA THR A 204 11.50 23.13 -0.92
C THR A 204 12.22 22.05 -0.09
N ASN A 205 13.48 21.79 -0.46
CA ASN A 205 14.51 21.17 0.37
C ASN A 205 14.91 22.10 1.53
N PHE A 206 14.77 21.64 2.78
CA PHE A 206 15.61 22.08 3.89
C PHE A 206 16.27 20.86 4.53
N SER A 207 17.56 20.71 4.27
CA SER A 207 18.43 19.77 4.96
C SER A 207 19.02 20.46 6.20
N SER A 208 18.78 19.91 7.38
CA SER A 208 19.61 20.13 8.57
C SER A 208 19.38 18.99 9.58
N PRO A 209 20.44 18.41 10.18
CA PRO A 209 20.34 17.28 11.09
C PRO A 209 20.19 17.79 12.53
N LEU A 210 19.18 17.33 13.29
CA LEU A 210 19.16 17.56 14.72
C LEU A 210 18.88 16.28 15.51
N LYS A 211 19.89 16.00 16.33
CA LYS A 211 19.96 15.03 17.41
C LYS A 211 18.74 15.13 18.32
N SER A 212 18.23 13.97 18.70
CA SER A 212 17.34 13.73 19.84
C SER A 212 17.74 14.48 21.11
N PRO A 213 16.76 14.82 21.96
CA PRO A 213 16.93 14.61 23.38
C PRO A 213 15.78 13.80 24.00
N VAL A 214 16.21 12.93 24.91
CA VAL A 214 15.44 12.22 25.93
C VAL A 214 14.62 13.22 26.76
N PHE A 215 13.34 12.94 27.01
CA PHE A 215 12.62 13.50 28.17
C PHE A 215 11.72 12.47 28.86
N PHE A 216 11.75 12.55 30.18
CA PHE A 216 11.08 11.68 31.16
C PHE A 216 9.56 11.97 31.27
N LYS A 217 8.86 10.90 31.63
CA LYS A 217 7.47 10.78 32.11
C LYS A 217 7.16 11.69 33.30
N GLY A 218 5.95 12.27 33.36
CA GLY A 218 5.35 12.75 34.61
C GLY A 218 4.03 13.53 34.51
N TRP A 219 2.89 12.84 34.69
CA TRP A 219 1.58 13.29 35.23
C TRP A 219 0.82 14.42 34.49
N GLY A 220 -0.50 14.41 34.24
CA GLY A 220 -1.60 13.56 34.68
C GLY A 220 -2.85 13.81 33.82
N ARG A 221 -3.80 12.86 33.90
CA ARG A 221 -5.09 12.88 33.21
C ARG A 221 -6.08 13.81 33.94
N ALA A 222 -6.74 14.68 33.19
CA ALA A 222 -8.09 15.16 33.49
C ALA A 222 -8.85 15.23 32.16
N GLY A 223 -9.97 14.52 32.07
CA GLY A 223 -10.79 14.44 30.87
C GLY A 223 -11.62 15.70 30.66
N MET A 224 -11.91 16.03 29.40
CA MET A 224 -12.96 16.99 29.08
C MET A 224 -13.70 16.57 27.81
N LEU A 225 -15.02 16.51 27.98
CA LEU A 225 -16.05 16.20 27.00
C LEU A 225 -16.06 17.24 25.87
N GLY A 226 -16.23 16.77 24.63
CA GLY A 226 -16.45 17.61 23.47
C GLY A 226 -17.93 17.95 23.24
N LEU A 227 -18.18 19.09 22.61
CA LEU A 227 -19.20 19.41 21.59
C LEU A 227 -18.95 20.86 21.08
N PRO A 228 -19.42 21.25 19.87
CA PRO A 228 -18.60 21.97 18.91
C PRO A 228 -18.95 23.45 18.76
N PHE A 229 -17.99 24.23 18.27
CA PHE A 229 -18.17 25.59 17.80
C PHE A 229 -17.82 25.67 16.30
N PHE A 230 -18.79 26.04 15.48
CA PHE A 230 -18.58 26.64 14.15
C PHE A 230 -19.16 28.05 14.19
N LEU A 231 -18.42 29.03 13.68
CA LEU A 231 -18.92 30.15 12.86
C LEU A 231 -17.72 30.98 12.40
N GLY A 232 -17.24 30.70 11.18
CA GLY A 232 -16.34 31.54 10.41
C GLY A 232 -17.10 32.12 9.21
N VAL A 233 -17.00 33.43 9.02
CA VAL A 233 -17.76 34.20 8.03
C VAL A 233 -17.20 34.01 6.62
N ASN A 234 -18.11 33.79 5.68
CA ASN A 234 -17.91 33.37 4.30
C ASN A 234 -17.37 34.46 3.36
N SER A 235 -16.42 34.07 2.51
CA SER A 235 -16.25 34.62 1.15
C SER A 235 -15.97 33.45 0.19
N GLY A 236 -17.04 32.85 -0.35
CA GLY A 236 -16.92 31.62 -1.16
C GLY A 236 -18.25 31.09 -1.70
N ALA A 237 -19.05 31.93 -2.35
CA ALA A 237 -20.41 31.56 -2.79
C ALA A 237 -20.47 30.54 -3.96
N THR A 238 -19.34 30.12 -4.53
CA THR A 238 -19.28 29.08 -5.58
C THR A 238 -18.84 27.70 -5.06
N MET A 239 -18.17 27.60 -3.92
CA MET A 239 -17.79 26.31 -3.31
C MET A 239 -18.87 25.70 -2.42
N ASP A 240 -19.79 26.52 -1.91
CA ASP A 240 -20.83 26.07 -0.98
C ASP A 240 -21.90 25.17 -1.65
N LEU A 241 -22.06 25.26 -2.97
CA LEU A 241 -22.98 24.41 -3.74
C LEU A 241 -22.41 23.01 -4.02
N ALA A 242 -21.11 22.90 -4.32
CA ALA A 242 -20.44 21.61 -4.48
C ALA A 242 -20.37 20.85 -3.15
N TRP A 243 -20.17 21.57 -2.04
CA TRP A 243 -20.14 20.99 -0.70
C TRP A 243 -21.48 20.36 -0.29
N ARG A 244 -22.63 20.98 -0.59
CA ARG A 244 -23.94 20.39 -0.28
C ARG A 244 -24.22 19.14 -1.10
N ALA A 245 -23.87 19.12 -2.39
CA ALA A 245 -24.06 17.93 -3.23
C ALA A 245 -23.24 16.73 -2.75
N VAL A 246 -22.01 16.96 -2.29
CA VAL A 246 -21.13 15.89 -1.75
C VAL A 246 -21.52 15.48 -0.32
N ALA A 247 -21.96 16.41 0.53
CA ALA A 247 -22.28 16.13 1.93
C ALA A 247 -23.71 15.58 2.16
N GLU A 248 -24.67 15.87 1.27
CA GLU A 248 -26.06 15.43 1.43
C GLU A 248 -26.34 14.06 0.80
N GLY A 249 -25.39 13.46 0.07
CA GLY A 249 -25.60 12.16 -0.57
C GLY A 249 -26.80 12.13 -1.55
N GLU A 250 -27.31 13.31 -1.92
CA GLU A 250 -28.29 13.43 -2.98
C GLU A 250 -27.56 13.16 -4.29
N SER A 251 -27.77 11.97 -4.83
CA SER A 251 -27.48 11.66 -6.22
C SER A 251 -28.24 12.65 -7.08
N LEU A 252 -27.58 13.77 -7.42
CA LEU A 252 -27.93 14.62 -8.54
C LEU A 252 -27.61 13.88 -9.83
N ALA A 253 -28.11 12.64 -9.97
CA ALA A 253 -28.28 11.99 -11.26
C ALA A 253 -29.40 12.74 -12.02
N GLY A 254 -29.16 14.02 -12.30
CA GLY A 254 -29.79 14.66 -13.42
C GLY A 254 -29.43 13.82 -14.64
N ASN A 255 -30.43 13.50 -15.46
CA ASN A 255 -30.26 12.80 -16.73
C ASN A 255 -29.48 13.65 -17.75
N SER A 256 -28.36 14.27 -17.38
CA SER A 256 -27.43 14.85 -18.33
C SER A 256 -26.79 13.70 -19.08
N ALA A 257 -27.20 13.52 -20.33
CA ALA A 257 -26.61 12.53 -21.21
C ALA A 257 -25.08 12.76 -21.26
N LEU A 258 -24.31 11.71 -20.97
CA LEU A 258 -22.86 11.73 -21.07
C LEU A 258 -22.43 12.20 -22.47
N PRO A 259 -21.40 13.04 -22.59
CA PRO A 259 -20.96 13.55 -23.88
C PRO A 259 -20.48 12.41 -24.78
N LYS A 260 -20.86 12.45 -26.06
CA LYS A 260 -20.49 11.41 -27.05
C LYS A 260 -18.99 11.31 -27.30
N ARG A 261 -18.26 12.41 -27.13
CA ARG A 261 -16.79 12.49 -27.26
C ARG A 261 -16.24 13.35 -26.13
N ARG A 262 -15.06 13.01 -25.62
CA ARG A 262 -14.37 13.74 -24.57
C ARG A 262 -12.86 13.56 -24.76
N LEU A 263 -12.10 14.64 -24.50
CA LEU A 263 -10.65 14.60 -24.46
C LEU A 263 -10.19 14.06 -23.10
N PHE A 264 -9.28 13.11 -23.13
CA PHE A 264 -8.67 12.52 -21.92
C PHE A 264 -7.16 12.60 -22.00
N GLN A 265 -6.51 12.74 -20.84
CA GLN A 265 -5.07 12.52 -20.72
C GLN A 265 -4.82 11.03 -20.47
N LEU A 266 -4.70 10.25 -21.52
CA LEU A 266 -4.53 8.80 -21.45
C LEU A 266 -3.07 8.47 -21.06
N PRO A 267 -2.82 7.75 -19.94
CA PRO A 267 -1.49 7.29 -19.60
C PRO A 267 -0.97 6.28 -20.63
N ARG A 268 0.30 6.44 -21.03
CA ARG A 268 1.09 5.46 -21.76
C ARG A 268 2.27 5.07 -20.86
N LEU A 269 2.22 3.85 -20.36
CA LEU A 269 3.19 3.28 -19.42
C LEU A 269 4.12 2.39 -20.24
N SER A 270 5.31 2.88 -20.57
CA SER A 270 6.31 2.14 -21.34
C SER A 270 7.59 2.01 -20.51
N GLY A 271 7.91 0.79 -20.11
CA GLY A 271 9.03 0.50 -19.21
C GLY A 271 8.93 1.29 -17.89
N SER A 272 9.93 2.12 -17.60
CA SER A 272 9.96 2.99 -16.42
C SER A 272 9.43 4.41 -16.67
N ARG A 273 8.93 4.71 -17.88
CA ARG A 273 8.45 6.04 -18.25
C ARG A 273 6.95 6.07 -18.32
N THR A 274 6.38 7.09 -17.68
CA THR A 274 4.95 7.39 -17.77
C THR A 274 4.79 8.67 -18.58
N ALA A 275 4.16 8.56 -19.75
CA ALA A 275 3.71 9.71 -20.52
C ALA A 275 2.20 9.82 -20.43
N SER A 276 1.65 11.02 -20.58
CA SER A 276 0.21 11.21 -20.79
C SER A 276 0.00 11.80 -22.18
N VAL A 277 -0.89 11.21 -22.96
CA VAL A 277 -1.24 11.65 -24.30
C VAL A 277 -2.66 12.20 -24.26
N CYS A 278 -2.86 13.42 -24.77
CA CYS A 278 -4.20 13.96 -24.92
C CYS A 278 -4.89 13.27 -26.10
N THR A 279 -5.92 12.49 -25.82
CA THR A 279 -6.60 11.66 -26.79
C THR A 279 -8.10 11.96 -26.80
N ASP A 280 -8.66 12.16 -27.99
CA ASP A 280 -10.10 12.28 -28.18
C ASP A 280 -10.72 10.89 -28.21
N CYS A 281 -11.58 10.62 -27.23
CA CYS A 281 -12.21 9.31 -27.06
C CYS A 281 -13.72 9.41 -27.27
N GLN A 282 -14.29 8.37 -27.85
CA GLN A 282 -15.72 8.24 -28.11
C GLN A 282 -16.38 7.39 -27.01
N LEU A 283 -17.59 7.79 -26.58
CA LEU A 283 -18.44 6.98 -25.70
C LEU A 283 -18.90 5.71 -26.45
N VAL A 284 -18.53 4.54 -25.92
CA VAL A 284 -18.85 3.21 -26.49
C VAL A 284 -19.89 2.45 -25.66
N GLY A 285 -20.14 2.86 -24.42
CA GLY A 285 -21.19 2.29 -23.59
C GLY A 285 -21.47 3.14 -22.36
N SER A 286 -22.71 3.07 -21.84
CA SER A 286 -23.06 3.71 -20.57
C SER A 286 -24.23 3.03 -19.88
N ALA A 287 -24.22 3.03 -18.54
CA ALA A 287 -25.38 2.66 -17.72
C ALA A 287 -25.21 3.22 -16.29
N GLY A 288 -26.28 3.75 -15.71
CA GLY A 288 -26.31 4.13 -14.29
C GLY A 288 -25.22 5.12 -13.86
N GLY A 289 -24.96 6.15 -14.67
CA GLY A 289 -23.89 7.14 -14.41
C GLY A 289 -22.50 6.71 -14.86
N ILE A 290 -22.31 5.45 -15.26
CA ILE A 290 -21.02 4.93 -15.70
C ILE A 290 -20.87 5.17 -17.21
N GLY A 291 -19.77 5.80 -17.63
CA GLY A 291 -19.42 6.03 -19.02
C GLY A 291 -18.16 5.29 -19.44
N VAL A 292 -18.23 4.48 -20.49
CA VAL A 292 -17.06 3.83 -21.10
C VAL A 292 -16.69 4.55 -22.38
N TYR A 293 -15.48 5.10 -22.43
CA TYR A 293 -14.90 5.81 -23.56
C TYR A 293 -13.74 5.03 -24.15
N SER A 294 -13.48 5.20 -25.44
CA SER A 294 -12.37 4.54 -26.13
C SER A 294 -11.77 5.40 -27.24
N GLU A 295 -10.50 5.16 -27.55
CA GLU A 295 -9.87 5.72 -28.75
C GLU A 295 -10.61 5.27 -30.03
N ASP A 296 -10.71 6.16 -31.02
CA ASP A 296 -11.49 5.95 -32.26
C ASP A 296 -11.02 4.73 -33.09
N TRP A 297 -9.75 4.33 -32.95
CA TRP A 297 -9.14 3.24 -33.71
C TRP A 297 -9.34 1.85 -33.08
N LEU A 298 -9.85 1.78 -31.86
CA LEU A 298 -10.09 0.54 -31.09
C LEU A 298 -11.48 -0.07 -31.25
N ARG A 299 -12.09 0.13 -32.44
CA ARG A 299 -13.42 -0.39 -32.74
C ARG A 299 -13.44 -1.92 -32.67
N GLY A 300 -14.43 -2.49 -31.99
CA GLY A 300 -14.51 -3.92 -31.70
C GLY A 300 -14.18 -4.25 -30.24
N PRO A 301 -12.90 -4.27 -29.81
CA PRO A 301 -12.52 -4.46 -28.41
C PRO A 301 -13.29 -3.53 -27.46
N ALA A 302 -13.33 -2.24 -27.80
CA ALA A 302 -14.02 -1.22 -27.04
C ALA A 302 -15.54 -1.42 -26.94
N ASP A 303 -16.18 -1.85 -28.04
CA ASP A 303 -17.63 -2.10 -28.05
C ASP A 303 -17.99 -3.28 -27.13
N ARG A 304 -17.14 -4.32 -27.09
CA ARG A 304 -17.32 -5.45 -26.16
C ARG A 304 -17.21 -4.99 -24.72
N LEU A 305 -16.21 -4.18 -24.39
CA LEU A 305 -16.02 -3.64 -23.05
C LEU A 305 -17.14 -2.67 -22.66
N GLY A 306 -17.57 -1.80 -23.57
CA GLY A 306 -18.67 -0.85 -23.38
C GLY A 306 -20.01 -1.53 -23.06
N GLN A 307 -20.24 -2.74 -23.55
CA GLN A 307 -21.42 -3.54 -23.21
C GLN A 307 -21.26 -4.29 -21.87
N ARG A 308 -20.07 -4.82 -21.60
CA ARG A 308 -19.80 -5.69 -20.44
C ARG A 308 -19.67 -4.90 -19.13
N ILE A 309 -18.85 -3.84 -19.15
CA ILE A 309 -18.42 -3.14 -17.94
C ILE A 309 -19.59 -2.49 -17.19
N PRO A 310 -20.49 -1.70 -17.83
CA PRO A 310 -21.59 -1.08 -17.10
C PRO A 310 -22.53 -2.12 -16.46
N GLY A 311 -22.72 -3.26 -17.13
CA GLY A 311 -23.48 -4.39 -16.57
C GLY A 311 -22.81 -5.01 -15.34
N MET A 312 -21.50 -5.23 -15.38
CA MET A 312 -20.73 -5.75 -14.23
C MET A 312 -20.75 -4.80 -13.05
N LEU A 313 -20.55 -3.51 -13.29
CA LEU A 313 -20.57 -2.49 -12.24
C LEU A 313 -21.98 -2.33 -11.64
N GLY A 314 -23.00 -2.29 -12.50
CA GLY A 314 -24.41 -2.26 -12.09
C GLY A 314 -24.90 -3.53 -11.39
N SER A 315 -24.22 -4.67 -11.55
CA SER A 315 -24.55 -5.92 -10.86
C SER A 315 -24.20 -5.93 -9.35
N GLY A 316 -23.72 -4.81 -8.82
CA GLY A 316 -23.34 -4.67 -7.41
C GLY A 316 -21.84 -4.71 -7.15
N LEU A 317 -20.99 -4.74 -8.19
CA LEU A 317 -19.54 -4.69 -8.00
C LEU A 317 -19.09 -3.37 -7.38
N LEU A 318 -19.65 -2.25 -7.88
CA LEU A 318 -19.40 -0.92 -7.33
C LEU A 318 -19.85 -0.86 -5.86
N LEU A 319 -21.08 -1.31 -5.58
CA LEU A 319 -21.62 -1.35 -4.21
C LEU A 319 -20.73 -2.15 -3.25
N ALA A 320 -20.15 -3.27 -3.69
CA ALA A 320 -19.24 -4.06 -2.85
C ALA A 320 -17.95 -3.29 -2.49
N ILE A 321 -17.38 -2.55 -3.44
CA ILE A 321 -16.25 -1.65 -3.18
C ILE A 321 -16.67 -0.54 -2.21
N GLU A 322 -17.83 0.06 -2.43
CA GLU A 322 -18.30 1.18 -1.61
C GLU A 322 -18.62 0.76 -0.18
N GLN A 323 -19.08 -0.47 0.04
CA GLN A 323 -19.23 -1.03 1.38
C GLN A 323 -17.88 -1.23 2.08
N ALA A 324 -16.83 -1.57 1.33
CA ALA A 324 -15.49 -1.80 1.90
C ALA A 324 -14.74 -0.48 2.19
N LEU A 325 -14.73 0.43 1.21
CA LEU A 325 -13.87 1.63 1.19
C LEU A 325 -14.64 2.96 1.20
N GLY A 326 -15.97 2.92 1.24
CA GLY A 326 -16.85 4.09 1.08
C GLY A 326 -17.11 4.45 -0.38
N PRO A 327 -18.02 5.41 -0.65
CA PRO A 327 -18.47 5.75 -2.01
C PRO A 327 -17.31 6.20 -2.91
N LEU A 328 -17.37 5.96 -4.22
CA LEU A 328 -16.48 6.68 -5.14
C LEU A 328 -17.01 8.11 -5.31
N LEU A 329 -16.15 9.11 -5.17
CA LEU A 329 -16.54 10.51 -5.33
C LEU A 329 -16.65 10.86 -6.81
N ASP A 330 -17.70 11.57 -7.17
CA ASP A 330 -17.83 12.25 -8.46
C ASP A 330 -17.00 13.54 -8.43
N VAL A 331 -15.74 13.41 -8.82
CA VAL A 331 -14.73 14.48 -8.67
C VAL A 331 -14.96 15.63 -9.66
N ASP A 332 -15.46 15.33 -10.86
CA ASP A 332 -15.68 16.33 -11.92
C ASP A 332 -17.15 16.78 -12.05
N GLY A 333 -18.06 16.21 -11.25
CA GLY A 333 -19.49 16.54 -11.27
C GLY A 333 -20.21 15.99 -12.51
N SER A 334 -19.65 14.97 -13.17
CA SER A 334 -20.22 14.38 -14.37
C SER A 334 -21.42 13.47 -14.10
N GLY A 335 -21.69 13.15 -12.82
CA GLY A 335 -22.76 12.28 -12.38
C GLY A 335 -22.39 10.79 -12.35
N GLY A 336 -21.11 10.44 -12.54
CA GLY A 336 -20.62 9.09 -12.27
C GLY A 336 -19.31 8.70 -12.95
N LEU A 337 -18.88 7.47 -12.67
CA LEU A 337 -17.55 6.95 -13.01
C LEU A 337 -17.27 6.93 -14.52
N THR A 338 -16.14 7.49 -14.90
CA THR A 338 -15.62 7.42 -16.27
C THR A 338 -14.57 6.32 -16.41
N ILE A 339 -14.72 5.46 -17.42
CA ILE A 339 -13.76 4.42 -17.78
C ILE A 339 -13.23 4.71 -19.18
N VAL A 340 -11.91 4.75 -19.35
CA VAL A 340 -11.25 5.02 -20.62
C VAL A 340 -10.46 3.80 -21.05
N VAL A 341 -10.79 3.26 -22.22
CA VAL A 341 -10.09 2.13 -22.85
C VAL A 341 -9.09 2.67 -23.88
N GLY A 342 -7.85 2.21 -23.79
CA GLY A 342 -6.79 2.57 -24.72
C GLY A 342 -5.59 1.63 -24.62
N ASP A 343 -4.58 1.86 -25.45
CA ASP A 343 -3.30 1.14 -25.39
C ASP A 343 -2.42 1.65 -24.23
N LEU A 344 -2.51 1.05 -23.05
CA LEU A 344 -1.81 1.55 -21.86
C LEU A 344 -0.33 1.18 -21.87
N ASP A 345 0.04 0.07 -22.51
CA ASP A 345 1.41 -0.44 -22.56
C ASP A 345 1.86 -0.75 -24.01
N PRO A 346 2.08 0.30 -24.84
CA PRO A 346 2.38 0.14 -26.27
C PRO A 346 3.70 -0.58 -26.56
N GLN A 347 4.51 -0.82 -25.52
CA GLN A 347 5.81 -1.47 -25.62
C GLN A 347 5.89 -2.74 -24.77
N CYS A 348 4.74 -3.28 -24.33
CA CYS A 348 4.73 -4.49 -23.51
C CYS A 348 5.44 -5.64 -24.23
N GLU A 349 6.58 -6.08 -23.69
CA GLU A 349 7.32 -7.19 -24.26
C GLU A 349 6.60 -8.52 -23.94
N ALA A 350 6.67 -9.47 -24.87
CA ALA A 350 6.03 -10.77 -24.69
C ALA A 350 6.65 -11.49 -23.48
N GLY A 351 5.82 -11.83 -22.50
CA GLY A 351 6.25 -12.53 -21.27
C GLY A 351 6.33 -11.64 -20.02
N GLU A 352 6.18 -10.32 -20.14
CA GLU A 352 6.02 -9.47 -18.97
C GLU A 352 4.63 -9.62 -18.31
N PHE A 353 4.53 -9.26 -17.03
CA PHE A 353 3.23 -9.15 -16.37
C PHE A 353 2.44 -8.00 -17.00
N PRO A 354 1.27 -8.28 -17.60
CA PRO A 354 0.55 -7.29 -18.37
C PRO A 354 0.03 -6.18 -17.46
N LEU A 355 0.07 -4.95 -17.98
CA LEU A 355 -0.65 -3.83 -17.41
C LEU A 355 -2.04 -3.78 -18.04
N TRP A 356 -3.05 -4.17 -17.28
CA TRP A 356 -4.43 -4.20 -17.77
C TRP A 356 -5.26 -3.00 -17.37
N GLY A 357 -4.84 -2.27 -16.34
CA GLY A 357 -5.54 -1.09 -15.86
C GLY A 357 -4.66 -0.23 -14.99
N CYS A 358 -5.11 1.00 -14.78
CA CYS A 358 -4.57 1.88 -13.76
C CYS A 358 -5.56 2.97 -13.38
N VAL A 359 -5.35 3.54 -12.21
CA VAL A 359 -5.96 4.79 -11.75
C VAL A 359 -4.84 5.77 -11.43
N ARG A 360 -4.94 7.02 -11.91
CA ARG A 360 -3.98 8.06 -11.56
C ARG A 360 -4.49 8.84 -10.36
N GLU A 361 -3.62 9.00 -9.38
CA GLU A 361 -3.90 9.79 -8.19
C GLU A 361 -4.35 11.21 -8.54
N SER A 362 -3.71 11.85 -9.53
CA SER A 362 -4.03 13.21 -9.98
C SER A 362 -5.45 13.37 -10.51
N ASP A 363 -6.05 12.30 -11.09
CA ASP A 363 -7.43 12.37 -11.56
C ASP A 363 -8.38 12.55 -10.38
N PHE A 364 -8.09 11.92 -9.23
CA PHE A 364 -8.93 12.07 -8.04
C PHE A 364 -8.54 13.26 -7.16
N LEU A 365 -7.25 13.51 -6.95
CA LEU A 365 -6.78 14.46 -5.93
C LEU A 365 -6.55 15.89 -6.43
N ASP A 366 -6.36 16.10 -7.75
CA ASP A 366 -6.02 17.42 -8.33
C ASP A 366 -7.22 18.14 -8.96
N ALA A 367 -8.43 17.80 -8.52
CA ALA A 367 -9.69 18.40 -8.96
C ALA A 367 -9.67 19.95 -8.98
N ALA A 368 -8.96 20.57 -8.02
CA ALA A 368 -8.83 22.02 -7.90
C ALA A 368 -8.16 22.69 -9.12
N THR A 369 -7.40 21.95 -9.92
CA THR A 369 -6.73 22.46 -11.13
C THR A 369 -7.56 22.31 -12.41
N GLY A 370 -8.76 21.71 -12.32
CA GLY A 370 -9.66 21.49 -13.45
C GLY A 370 -9.27 20.33 -14.37
N SER A 371 -8.23 19.56 -14.01
CA SER A 371 -7.84 18.33 -14.70
C SER A 371 -8.27 17.04 -14.00
N GLY A 372 -8.84 17.12 -12.80
CA GLY A 372 -9.35 15.96 -12.08
C GLY A 372 -10.63 15.38 -12.71
N GLY A 373 -10.84 14.09 -12.50
CA GLY A 373 -12.04 13.32 -12.80
C GLY A 373 -12.00 11.97 -12.10
N ASP A 374 -13.15 11.35 -11.91
CA ASP A 374 -13.29 9.98 -11.43
C ASP A 374 -13.06 8.99 -12.58
N ILE A 375 -11.78 8.90 -12.99
CA ILE A 375 -11.37 8.18 -14.20
C ILE A 375 -10.58 6.91 -13.87
N LEU A 376 -10.95 5.82 -14.54
CA LEU A 376 -10.25 4.54 -14.52
C LEU A 376 -9.82 4.17 -15.94
N TYR A 377 -8.56 3.80 -16.11
CA TYR A 377 -8.01 3.45 -17.41
C TYR A 377 -7.88 1.93 -17.53
N LEU A 378 -8.28 1.40 -18.68
CA LEU A 378 -8.13 -0.01 -19.02
C LEU A 378 -7.36 -0.17 -20.33
N ASP A 379 -6.54 -1.21 -20.38
CA ASP A 379 -5.84 -1.62 -21.59
C ASP A 379 -6.81 -2.31 -22.56
N GLU A 380 -6.61 -2.09 -23.86
CA GLU A 380 -7.45 -2.70 -24.90
C GLU A 380 -7.41 -4.23 -24.87
N SER A 381 -6.29 -4.83 -24.45
CA SER A 381 -6.11 -6.28 -24.40
C SER A 381 -7.07 -6.97 -23.41
N VAL A 382 -7.64 -6.21 -22.48
CA VAL A 382 -8.65 -6.67 -21.53
C VAL A 382 -9.96 -7.07 -22.24
N ALA A 383 -10.19 -6.61 -23.47
CA ALA A 383 -11.37 -7.04 -24.23
C ALA A 383 -11.45 -8.55 -24.45
N ASP A 384 -10.30 -9.23 -24.43
CA ASP A 384 -10.17 -10.66 -24.71
C ASP A 384 -9.98 -11.52 -23.44
N VAL A 385 -9.90 -10.91 -22.26
CA VAL A 385 -9.87 -11.68 -21.00
C VAL A 385 -11.27 -12.15 -20.59
N GLY A 386 -11.28 -13.27 -19.85
CA GLY A 386 -12.50 -13.84 -19.30
C GLY A 386 -13.23 -12.85 -18.38
N GLU A 387 -14.55 -13.00 -18.27
CA GLU A 387 -15.39 -12.13 -17.43
C GLU A 387 -14.95 -12.08 -15.97
N GLN A 388 -14.46 -13.20 -15.43
CA GLN A 388 -13.99 -13.25 -14.05
C GLN A 388 -12.67 -12.49 -13.84
N ASP A 389 -11.75 -12.52 -14.80
CA ASP A 389 -10.50 -11.76 -14.74
C ASP A 389 -10.77 -10.26 -14.93
N LEU A 390 -11.67 -9.89 -15.85
CA LEU A 390 -12.14 -8.49 -15.98
C LEU A 390 -12.81 -8.01 -14.68
N ARG A 391 -13.66 -8.84 -14.05
CA ARG A 391 -14.26 -8.50 -12.76
C ARG A 391 -13.20 -8.24 -11.69
N ALA A 392 -12.20 -9.10 -11.57
CA ALA A 392 -11.12 -8.93 -10.60
C ALA A 392 -10.31 -7.66 -10.86
N LEU A 393 -9.97 -7.38 -12.13
CA LEU A 393 -9.32 -6.14 -12.53
C LEU A 393 -10.15 -4.91 -12.15
N LEU A 394 -11.45 -4.91 -12.43
CA LEU A 394 -12.32 -3.80 -12.07
C LEU A 394 -12.36 -3.59 -10.55
N VAL A 395 -12.43 -4.65 -9.74
CA VAL A 395 -12.35 -4.54 -8.27
C VAL A 395 -11.03 -3.89 -7.84
N HIS A 396 -9.92 -4.34 -8.43
CA HIS A 396 -8.59 -3.79 -8.14
C HIS A 396 -8.52 -2.28 -8.42
N GLU A 397 -8.92 -1.87 -9.63
CA GLU A 397 -8.82 -0.48 -10.03
C GLU A 397 -9.84 0.42 -9.30
N LEU A 398 -11.06 -0.08 -9.06
CA LEU A 398 -12.04 0.65 -8.25
C LEU A 398 -11.57 0.83 -6.80
N ALA A 399 -10.84 -0.13 -6.23
CA ALA A 399 -10.28 0.01 -4.90
C ALA A 399 -9.30 1.20 -4.82
N HIS A 400 -8.48 1.42 -5.86
CA HIS A 400 -7.63 2.62 -5.95
C HIS A 400 -8.47 3.90 -5.99
N GLY A 401 -9.47 3.97 -6.87
CA GLY A 401 -10.37 5.13 -6.95
C GLY A 401 -11.09 5.44 -5.65
N ALA A 402 -11.55 4.42 -4.93
CA ALA A 402 -12.18 4.57 -3.62
C ALA A 402 -11.19 5.04 -2.55
N CYS A 403 -9.94 4.55 -2.56
CA CYS A 403 -8.89 5.04 -1.65
C CYS A 403 -8.59 6.52 -1.90
N PHE A 404 -8.40 6.93 -3.16
CA PHE A 404 -8.16 8.34 -3.49
C PHE A 404 -9.38 9.21 -3.16
N SER A 405 -10.59 8.69 -3.30
CA SER A 405 -11.81 9.38 -2.85
C SER A 405 -11.77 9.70 -1.35
N ARG A 406 -11.34 8.76 -0.49
CA ARG A 406 -11.18 8.99 0.95
C ARG A 406 -10.08 10.02 1.27
N LEU A 407 -8.98 9.99 0.52
CA LEU A 407 -7.91 10.97 0.66
C LEU A 407 -8.35 12.38 0.24
N LEU A 408 -9.15 12.49 -0.83
CA LEU A 408 -9.75 13.75 -1.26
C LEU A 408 -10.69 14.29 -0.18
N GLU A 409 -11.59 13.46 0.35
CA GLU A 409 -12.48 13.82 1.47
C GLU A 409 -11.70 14.38 2.66
N ARG A 410 -10.62 13.71 3.04
CA ARG A 410 -9.75 14.17 4.11
C ARG A 410 -9.14 15.54 3.81
N ARG A 411 -8.61 15.74 2.59
CA ARG A 411 -8.05 17.02 2.13
C ARG A 411 -9.11 18.13 2.16
N LEU A 412 -10.33 17.85 1.69
CA LEU A 412 -11.45 18.78 1.69
C LEU A 412 -11.95 19.12 3.11
N ALA A 413 -11.86 18.18 4.05
CA ALA A 413 -12.15 18.41 5.47
C ALA A 413 -11.05 19.19 6.21
N GLY A 414 -9.99 19.62 5.52
CA GLY A 414 -8.86 20.34 6.12
C GLY A 414 -7.89 19.46 6.90
N GLY A 415 -7.94 18.14 6.70
CA GLY A 415 -6.97 17.20 7.25
C GLY A 415 -5.57 17.37 6.64
N SER A 416 -4.54 16.92 7.36
CA SER A 416 -3.18 16.83 6.81
C SER A 416 -3.15 15.86 5.64
N GLU A 417 -2.29 16.13 4.66
CA GLU A 417 -2.03 15.21 3.56
C GLU A 417 -1.47 13.88 4.11
N LEU A 418 -2.14 12.78 3.77
CA LEU A 418 -1.74 11.44 4.18
C LEU A 418 -1.01 10.78 3.00
N LEU A 419 0.31 10.66 3.11
CA LEU A 419 1.14 10.03 2.09
C LEU A 419 1.13 8.52 2.27
N ILE A 420 0.41 7.80 1.42
CA ILE A 420 0.33 6.34 1.49
C ILE A 420 1.35 5.73 0.52
N PRO A 421 2.28 4.88 0.99
CA PRO A 421 3.21 4.19 0.13
C PRO A 421 2.50 3.28 -0.87
N ARG A 422 3.07 3.20 -2.09
CA ARG A 422 2.52 2.40 -3.19
C ARG A 422 2.27 0.94 -2.82
N TRP A 423 3.18 0.30 -2.07
CA TRP A 423 3.02 -1.11 -1.69
C TRP A 423 1.73 -1.35 -0.90
N PHE A 424 1.34 -0.40 -0.05
CA PHE A 424 0.13 -0.50 0.76
C PHE A 424 -1.11 -0.32 -0.10
N HIS A 425 -1.12 0.67 -1.00
CA HIS A 425 -2.19 0.87 -1.98
C HIS A 425 -2.43 -0.39 -2.83
N GLU A 426 -1.36 -0.94 -3.41
CA GLU A 426 -1.42 -2.14 -4.25
C GLU A 426 -1.83 -3.39 -3.46
N GLY A 427 -1.29 -3.53 -2.24
CA GLY A 427 -1.65 -4.62 -1.34
C GLY A 427 -3.14 -4.58 -0.97
N LEU A 428 -3.67 -3.41 -0.59
CA LEU A 428 -5.07 -3.23 -0.24
C LEU A 428 -6.00 -3.49 -1.43
N ALA A 429 -5.65 -3.01 -2.62
CA ALA A 429 -6.41 -3.29 -3.84
C ALA A 429 -6.48 -4.80 -4.13
N HIS A 430 -5.36 -5.52 -3.96
CA HIS A 430 -5.35 -6.98 -4.11
C HIS A 430 -6.07 -7.74 -2.97
N VAL A 431 -6.08 -7.22 -1.74
CA VAL A 431 -6.92 -7.79 -0.66
C VAL A 431 -8.39 -7.76 -1.07
N LEU A 432 -8.87 -6.63 -1.58
CA LEU A 432 -10.26 -6.48 -2.01
C LEU A 432 -10.56 -7.26 -3.29
N GLU A 433 -9.62 -7.30 -4.24
CA GLU A 433 -9.68 -8.17 -5.42
C GLU A 433 -9.95 -9.62 -4.99
N HIS A 434 -9.17 -10.13 -4.05
CA HIS A 434 -9.34 -11.49 -3.55
C HIS A 434 -10.65 -11.67 -2.77
N ALA A 435 -11.01 -10.73 -1.89
CA ALA A 435 -12.20 -10.84 -1.06
C ALA A 435 -13.51 -10.79 -1.86
N ILE A 436 -13.56 -9.98 -2.93
CA ILE A 436 -14.79 -9.73 -3.71
C ILE A 436 -14.84 -10.59 -4.98
N ALA A 437 -13.70 -10.77 -5.65
CA ALA A 437 -13.61 -11.50 -6.90
C ALA A 437 -12.97 -12.88 -6.74
N GLY A 438 -12.42 -13.27 -5.58
CA GLY A 438 -11.76 -14.56 -5.38
C GLY A 438 -10.39 -14.66 -6.06
N GLU A 439 -9.74 -15.81 -5.95
CA GLU A 439 -8.45 -16.07 -6.60
C GLU A 439 -8.59 -16.25 -8.11
N ARG A 440 -7.68 -15.63 -8.87
CA ARG A 440 -7.66 -15.62 -10.35
C ARG A 440 -6.29 -15.99 -10.91
N SER A 441 -6.24 -16.20 -12.22
CA SER A 441 -5.04 -16.66 -12.91
C SER A 441 -3.84 -15.73 -12.72
N LEU A 442 -4.07 -14.42 -12.74
CA LEU A 442 -3.02 -13.42 -12.56
C LEU A 442 -2.55 -13.33 -11.10
N SER A 443 -3.48 -13.35 -10.13
CA SER A 443 -3.14 -13.35 -8.71
C SER A 443 -2.34 -14.60 -8.33
N ARG A 444 -2.73 -15.77 -8.86
CA ARG A 444 -2.00 -17.03 -8.67
C ARG A 444 -0.59 -16.97 -9.22
N ARG A 445 -0.40 -16.46 -10.45
CA ARG A 445 0.94 -16.29 -11.03
C ARG A 445 1.83 -15.37 -10.20
N ARG A 446 1.29 -14.30 -9.61
CA ARG A 446 2.05 -13.41 -8.70
C ARG A 446 2.43 -14.14 -7.41
N LEU A 447 1.53 -14.96 -6.86
CA LEU A 447 1.81 -15.76 -5.67
C LEU A 447 2.88 -16.81 -5.94
N GLU A 448 2.78 -17.52 -7.07
CA GLU A 448 3.80 -18.47 -7.51
C GLU A 448 5.17 -17.77 -7.67
N ALA A 449 5.22 -16.57 -8.26
CA ALA A 449 6.45 -15.79 -8.34
C ALA A 449 7.00 -15.38 -6.97
N CYS A 450 6.12 -15.02 -6.02
CA CYS A 450 6.51 -14.71 -4.64
C CYS A 450 7.11 -15.92 -3.93
N TRP A 451 6.53 -17.10 -4.13
CA TRP A 451 6.94 -18.32 -3.46
C TRP A 451 8.16 -19.01 -4.09
N GLN A 452 8.39 -18.80 -5.39
CA GLN A 452 9.60 -19.28 -6.06
C GLN A 452 10.88 -18.58 -5.55
N ASP A 453 10.78 -17.29 -5.21
CA ASP A 453 11.88 -16.54 -4.61
C ASP A 453 11.33 -15.53 -3.57
N PRO A 454 11.02 -16.00 -2.35
CA PRO A 454 10.48 -15.12 -1.31
C PRO A 454 11.51 -14.08 -0.87
N GLY A 455 12.81 -14.38 -1.01
CA GLY A 455 13.90 -13.49 -0.60
C GLY A 455 13.97 -12.21 -1.41
N VAL A 456 13.48 -12.21 -2.65
CA VAL A 456 13.44 -11.02 -3.52
C VAL A 456 12.05 -10.42 -3.66
N SER A 457 11.07 -10.90 -2.87
CA SER A 457 9.67 -10.46 -2.90
C SER A 457 9.29 -9.69 -1.62
N PRO A 458 9.82 -8.46 -1.41
CA PRO A 458 9.50 -7.67 -0.22
C PRO A 458 8.03 -7.28 -0.17
N VAL A 459 7.48 -7.24 1.04
CA VAL A 459 6.19 -6.58 1.33
C VAL A 459 6.29 -5.07 1.06
N MET A 460 7.32 -4.42 1.61
CA MET A 460 7.55 -2.98 1.53
C MET A 460 8.61 -2.71 0.46
N VAL A 461 8.13 -2.39 -0.74
CA VAL A 461 9.00 -2.10 -1.89
C VAL A 461 9.44 -0.63 -1.82
N ASN A 462 10.74 -0.40 -1.76
CA ASN A 462 11.28 0.91 -2.11
C ASN A 462 11.29 1.04 -3.65
N PRO A 463 10.56 2.00 -4.26
CA PRO A 463 10.47 2.12 -5.71
C PRO A 463 11.82 2.32 -6.42
N GLN A 464 12.84 2.79 -5.69
CA GLN A 464 14.19 2.99 -6.23
C GLN A 464 15.02 1.69 -6.26
N SER A 465 14.62 0.68 -5.48
CA SER A 465 15.38 -0.57 -5.30
C SER A 465 14.99 -1.68 -6.26
N VAL A 466 13.83 -1.57 -6.92
CA VAL A 466 13.27 -2.63 -7.79
C VAL A 466 12.86 -2.03 -9.12
N SER A 467 13.15 -2.75 -10.22
CA SER A 467 12.63 -2.35 -11.53
C SER A 467 11.10 -2.34 -11.53
N TRP A 468 10.51 -1.53 -12.41
CA TRP A 468 9.07 -1.47 -12.55
C TRP A 468 8.46 -2.86 -12.85
N SER A 469 9.05 -3.62 -13.76
CA SER A 469 8.58 -4.96 -14.12
C SER A 469 8.63 -5.95 -12.96
N SER A 470 9.73 -5.99 -12.20
CA SER A 470 9.87 -6.87 -11.03
C SER A 470 8.89 -6.49 -9.90
N SER A 471 8.58 -5.19 -9.75
CA SER A 471 7.61 -4.74 -8.74
C SER A 471 6.18 -5.23 -8.99
N ARG A 472 5.83 -5.63 -10.22
CA ARG A 472 4.49 -6.13 -10.60
C ARG A 472 4.25 -7.62 -10.26
N GLN A 473 5.28 -8.33 -9.82
CA GLN A 473 5.28 -9.78 -9.63
C GLN A 473 5.07 -10.17 -8.15
N GLY A 474 6.01 -10.94 -7.59
CA GLY A 474 6.03 -11.41 -6.21
C GLY A 474 5.80 -10.33 -5.15
N PRO A 475 6.38 -9.12 -5.24
CA PRO A 475 6.17 -8.09 -4.21
C PRO A 475 4.71 -7.68 -4.00
N ARG A 476 3.90 -7.62 -5.07
CA ARG A 476 2.46 -7.34 -4.95
C ARG A 476 1.72 -8.46 -4.22
N ALA A 477 2.08 -9.71 -4.49
CA ALA A 477 1.52 -10.85 -3.76
C ALA A 477 1.97 -10.85 -2.30
N ALA A 478 3.24 -10.53 -2.00
CA ALA A 478 3.73 -10.39 -0.63
C ALA A 478 2.96 -9.30 0.14
N ALA A 479 2.78 -8.11 -0.44
CA ALA A 479 2.03 -7.02 0.16
C ALA A 479 0.57 -7.39 0.46
N TYR A 480 -0.11 -7.98 -0.53
CA TYR A 480 -1.46 -8.52 -0.36
C TYR A 480 -1.55 -9.55 0.77
N ARG A 481 -0.69 -10.57 0.75
CA ARG A 481 -0.68 -11.65 1.73
C ARG A 481 -0.37 -11.15 3.13
N PHE A 482 0.51 -10.17 3.25
CA PHE A 482 0.82 -9.51 4.52
C PHE A 482 -0.40 -8.81 5.12
N LEU A 483 -1.13 -8.02 4.33
CA LEU A 483 -2.34 -7.33 4.80
C LEU A 483 -3.49 -8.31 5.07
N ALA A 484 -3.65 -9.36 4.25
CA ALA A 484 -4.62 -10.41 4.50
C ALA A 484 -4.31 -11.21 5.79
N ALA A 485 -3.02 -11.50 6.06
CA ALA A 485 -2.61 -12.15 7.31
C ALA A 485 -2.84 -11.27 8.53
N ALA A 486 -2.81 -9.94 8.37
CA ALA A 486 -3.22 -8.97 9.39
C ALA A 486 -4.76 -8.88 9.56
N GLY A 487 -5.54 -9.58 8.72
CA GLY A 487 -7.00 -9.63 8.80
C GLY A 487 -7.70 -8.43 8.19
N VAL A 488 -7.07 -7.72 7.25
CA VAL A 488 -7.68 -6.56 6.57
C VAL A 488 -8.98 -6.92 5.85
N ASP A 489 -9.06 -8.11 5.25
CA ASP A 489 -10.25 -8.68 4.62
C ASP A 489 -11.39 -8.98 5.61
N ARG A 490 -11.08 -9.04 6.91
CA ARG A 490 -12.02 -9.37 7.99
C ARG A 490 -12.40 -8.17 8.84
N LEU A 491 -11.84 -6.99 8.54
CA LEU A 491 -12.23 -5.77 9.23
C LEU A 491 -13.71 -5.46 8.94
N PRO A 492 -14.42 -4.83 9.89
CA PRO A 492 -15.79 -4.38 9.64
C PRO A 492 -15.87 -3.52 8.39
N ALA A 493 -16.98 -3.64 7.65
CA ALA A 493 -17.25 -2.81 6.47
C ALA A 493 -17.03 -1.32 6.78
N GLY A 494 -16.33 -0.61 5.89
CA GLY A 494 -15.98 0.79 6.06
C GLY A 494 -14.89 1.09 7.10
N ARG A 495 -14.33 0.11 7.82
CA ARG A 495 -13.28 0.38 8.81
C ARG A 495 -12.03 0.96 8.16
N VAL A 496 -11.56 0.37 7.05
CA VAL A 496 -10.41 0.89 6.30
C VAL A 496 -10.70 2.30 5.76
N ALA A 497 -11.92 2.52 5.26
CA ALA A 497 -12.38 3.84 4.81
C ALA A 497 -12.25 4.90 5.92
N ASN A 498 -12.67 4.57 7.15
CA ASN A 498 -12.57 5.46 8.30
C ASN A 498 -11.12 5.72 8.68
N LEU A 499 -10.28 4.69 8.68
CA LEU A 499 -8.85 4.85 8.99
C LEU A 499 -8.15 5.77 7.97
N LEU A 500 -8.45 5.63 6.67
CA LEU A 500 -7.91 6.52 5.62
C LEU A 500 -8.30 7.99 5.84
N ARG A 501 -9.52 8.24 6.35
CA ARG A 501 -10.00 9.59 6.64
C ARG A 501 -9.41 10.16 7.93
N GLU A 502 -9.21 9.33 8.94
CA GLU A 502 -8.96 9.76 10.33
C GLU A 502 -7.48 9.71 10.75
N ALA A 503 -6.68 8.80 10.20
CA ALA A 503 -5.30 8.57 10.65
C ALA A 503 -4.43 9.84 10.62
N GLY A 504 -3.63 10.08 11.66
CA GLY A 504 -2.76 11.27 11.73
C GLY A 504 -1.57 11.19 10.77
N SER A 505 -1.08 9.99 10.53
CA SER A 505 0.06 9.64 9.70
C SER A 505 -0.13 8.26 9.06
N PHE A 506 0.77 7.89 8.13
CA PHE A 506 0.75 6.54 7.56
C PHE A 506 1.14 5.48 8.60
N GLU A 507 2.04 5.82 9.52
CA GLU A 507 2.45 4.95 10.61
C GLU A 507 1.27 4.63 11.54
N ASP A 508 0.42 5.62 11.85
CA ASP A 508 -0.80 5.41 12.64
C ASP A 508 -1.80 4.51 11.89
N LEU A 509 -2.02 4.79 10.60
CA LEU A 509 -2.88 3.96 9.74
C LEU A 509 -2.38 2.51 9.73
N LEU A 510 -1.09 2.31 9.50
CA LEU A 510 -0.48 0.99 9.43
C LEU A 510 -0.55 0.28 10.78
N PHE A 511 -0.28 0.97 11.89
CA PHE A 511 -0.39 0.41 13.23
C PHE A 511 -1.80 -0.11 13.53
N GLU A 512 -2.83 0.68 13.20
CA GLU A 512 -4.23 0.30 13.37
C GLU A 512 -4.62 -0.90 12.48
N VAL A 513 -4.17 -0.89 11.23
CA VAL A 513 -4.41 -1.98 10.27
C VAL A 513 -3.75 -3.29 10.71
N LEU A 514 -2.52 -3.23 11.23
CA LEU A 514 -1.77 -4.40 11.69
C LEU A 514 -2.12 -4.83 13.12
N GLY A 515 -2.89 -4.02 13.85
CA GLY A 515 -3.16 -4.21 15.28
C GLY A 515 -1.91 -4.10 16.15
N GLY A 516 -0.89 -3.35 15.71
CA GLY A 516 0.37 -3.22 16.44
C GLY A 516 1.57 -2.80 15.58
N ALA A 517 2.77 -3.00 16.12
CA ALA A 517 4.01 -2.65 15.44
C ALA A 517 4.29 -3.54 14.22
N THR A 518 4.87 -2.92 13.18
CA THR A 518 5.18 -3.54 11.88
C THR A 518 6.13 -4.72 11.97
N ALA A 519 7.25 -4.59 12.70
CA ALA A 519 8.27 -5.64 12.80
C ALA A 519 7.72 -6.97 13.37
N PRO A 520 6.99 -6.99 14.50
CA PRO A 520 6.29 -8.19 14.96
C PRO A 520 5.29 -8.76 13.93
N ALA A 521 4.57 -7.91 13.20
CA ALA A 521 3.64 -8.37 12.16
C ALA A 521 4.38 -9.07 11.01
N LEU A 522 5.50 -8.51 10.54
CA LEU A 522 6.35 -9.12 9.51
C LEU A 522 6.89 -10.48 9.96
N ARG A 523 7.36 -10.59 11.20
CA ARG A 523 7.84 -11.87 11.77
C ARG A 523 6.76 -12.95 11.72
N ARG A 524 5.56 -12.65 12.22
CA ARG A 524 4.42 -13.59 12.20
C ARG A 524 4.01 -13.96 10.78
N TRP A 525 3.99 -12.97 9.88
CA TRP A 525 3.67 -13.19 8.48
C TRP A 525 4.71 -14.09 7.78
N GLY A 526 6.01 -13.87 7.97
CA GLY A 526 7.05 -14.71 7.36
C GLY A 526 6.98 -16.16 7.82
N VAL A 527 6.66 -16.40 9.10
CA VAL A 527 6.40 -17.76 9.63
C VAL A 527 5.16 -18.38 9.01
N PHE A 528 4.08 -17.61 8.88
CA PHE A 528 2.83 -18.03 8.25
C PHE A 528 3.04 -18.41 6.77
N GLU A 529 3.77 -17.59 6.00
CA GLU A 529 4.08 -17.88 4.60
C GLU A 529 5.00 -19.09 4.43
N ALA A 530 6.01 -19.24 5.30
CA ALA A 530 6.88 -20.42 5.26
C ALA A 530 6.10 -21.73 5.49
N ARG A 531 5.11 -21.74 6.39
CA ARG A 531 4.21 -22.88 6.58
C ARG A 531 3.33 -23.12 5.35
N ALA A 532 2.70 -22.07 4.81
CA ALA A 532 1.89 -22.18 3.61
C ALA A 532 2.69 -22.73 2.41
N LEU A 533 3.96 -22.31 2.28
CA LEU A 533 4.88 -22.81 1.27
C LEU A 533 5.23 -24.28 1.48
N LEU A 534 5.47 -24.70 2.73
CA LEU A 534 5.74 -26.11 3.05
C LEU A 534 4.55 -27.01 2.72
N ASP A 535 3.33 -26.53 3.01
CA ASP A 535 2.10 -27.30 2.78
C ASP A 535 1.78 -27.43 1.27
N SER A 536 2.05 -26.38 0.49
CA SER A 536 1.63 -26.29 -0.91
C SER A 536 2.72 -26.70 -1.90
N HIS A 537 3.97 -26.34 -1.61
CA HIS A 537 5.12 -26.50 -2.50
C HIS A 537 6.40 -26.85 -1.72
N PRO A 538 6.44 -27.98 -1.01
CA PRO A 538 7.60 -28.36 -0.19
C PRO A 538 8.91 -28.46 -1.00
N ASP A 539 8.81 -28.78 -2.29
CA ASP A 539 9.95 -28.90 -3.21
C ASP A 539 10.56 -27.56 -3.60
N TRP A 540 9.88 -26.44 -3.34
CA TRP A 540 10.41 -25.09 -3.59
C TRP A 540 11.27 -24.59 -2.43
N ILE A 541 11.23 -25.27 -1.29
CA ILE A 541 12.05 -24.90 -0.12
C ILE A 541 13.43 -25.57 -0.26
N PRO A 542 14.52 -24.80 -0.45
CA PRO A 542 15.84 -25.38 -0.61
C PRO A 542 16.30 -26.09 0.68
N PRO A 543 16.83 -27.33 0.58
CA PRO A 543 17.40 -28.01 1.74
C PRO A 543 18.76 -27.40 2.11
N LEU A 544 19.03 -27.30 3.41
CA LEU A 544 20.36 -26.98 3.93
C LEU A 544 21.27 -28.20 3.83
N GLN A 545 22.45 -27.98 3.26
CA GLN A 545 23.50 -28.99 3.17
C GLN A 545 24.55 -28.77 4.25
N SER A 546 24.98 -29.83 4.92
CA SER A 546 26.10 -29.76 5.86
C SER A 546 27.40 -29.42 5.14
N ASP A 547 28.27 -28.67 5.81
CA ASP A 547 29.62 -28.31 5.37
C ASP A 547 29.69 -27.44 4.10
N VAL A 548 28.54 -26.90 3.68
CA VAL A 548 28.43 -25.95 2.57
C VAL A 548 28.05 -24.57 3.11
N ALA A 549 28.85 -23.57 2.76
CA ALA A 549 28.48 -22.18 2.97
C ALA A 549 27.55 -21.72 1.84
N MET A 550 26.39 -21.19 2.20
CA MET A 550 25.43 -20.62 1.25
C MET A 550 25.36 -19.11 1.44
N GLU A 551 25.28 -18.37 0.33
CA GLU A 551 24.92 -16.96 0.36
C GLU A 551 23.45 -16.81 -0.02
N SER A 552 22.74 -15.99 0.75
CA SER A 552 21.35 -15.63 0.47
C SER A 552 21.20 -14.13 0.41
N ARG A 553 20.27 -13.68 -0.44
CA ARG A 553 19.87 -12.29 -0.56
C ARG A 553 18.45 -12.15 -0.06
N VAL A 554 18.22 -11.19 0.81
CA VAL A 554 16.87 -10.80 1.24
C VAL A 554 16.70 -9.32 1.01
N LEU A 555 15.73 -8.95 0.19
CA LEU A 555 15.45 -7.57 -0.18
C LEU A 555 14.42 -6.98 0.78
N GLY A 556 14.71 -5.84 1.39
CA GLY A 556 13.78 -5.06 2.21
C GLY A 556 13.10 -5.92 3.28
N SER A 557 11.79 -5.86 3.34
CA SER A 557 10.96 -6.63 4.27
C SER A 557 10.53 -8.01 3.70
N ALA A 558 11.39 -8.63 2.90
CA ALA A 558 11.19 -10.01 2.41
C ALA A 558 11.56 -11.05 3.48
N PHE A 559 11.30 -12.31 3.17
CA PHE A 559 11.74 -13.44 3.99
C PHE A 559 12.44 -14.49 3.14
N ALA A 560 13.30 -15.30 3.77
CA ALA A 560 13.89 -16.47 3.15
C ALA A 560 13.61 -17.69 4.03
N VAL A 561 13.52 -18.85 3.40
CA VAL A 561 13.20 -20.10 4.08
C VAL A 561 14.05 -21.23 3.54
N TRP A 562 14.51 -22.09 4.44
CA TRP A 562 15.23 -23.31 4.12
C TRP A 562 14.69 -24.48 4.93
N ARG A 563 14.91 -25.68 4.41
CA ARG A 563 14.53 -26.93 5.09
C ARG A 563 15.78 -27.60 5.68
N GLY A 564 15.69 -28.08 6.91
CA GLY A 564 16.69 -28.96 7.51
C GLY A 564 16.84 -30.24 6.68
N GLY A 565 18.06 -30.73 6.57
CA GLY A 565 18.37 -31.97 5.83
C GLY A 565 17.84 -33.24 6.52
N ALA A 566 18.36 -34.39 6.12
CA ALA A 566 17.99 -35.69 6.70
C ALA A 566 18.55 -35.91 8.12
N SER A 567 19.59 -35.16 8.50
CA SER A 567 20.20 -35.18 9.83
C SER A 567 20.01 -33.83 10.52
N GLY A 568 20.13 -33.82 11.85
CA GLY A 568 20.16 -32.56 12.59
C GLY A 568 21.36 -31.69 12.17
N LEU A 569 21.17 -30.37 12.16
CA LEU A 569 22.16 -29.38 11.74
C LEU A 569 22.35 -28.32 12.84
N ASP A 570 23.59 -27.95 13.11
CA ASP A 570 23.91 -26.70 13.80
C ASP A 570 24.15 -25.64 12.72
N VAL A 571 23.27 -24.63 12.66
CA VAL A 571 23.25 -23.61 11.61
C VAL A 571 23.66 -22.27 12.18
N GLN A 572 24.64 -21.66 11.55
CA GLN A 572 25.08 -20.29 11.80
C GLN A 572 24.67 -19.39 10.63
N VAL A 573 24.01 -18.28 10.95
CA VAL A 573 23.59 -17.26 9.98
C VAL A 573 24.27 -15.94 10.33
N THR A 574 25.00 -15.38 9.37
CA THR A 574 25.75 -14.13 9.54
C THR A 574 25.27 -13.08 8.54
N ALA A 575 24.80 -11.94 9.02
CA ALA A 575 24.48 -10.77 8.19
C ALA A 575 25.75 -10.00 7.81
N THR A 576 25.82 -9.51 6.56
CA THR A 576 26.96 -8.68 6.11
C THR A 576 26.80 -7.20 6.43
N ASP A 577 25.62 -6.76 6.87
CA ASP A 577 25.27 -5.39 7.18
C ASP A 577 24.64 -5.27 8.59
N ASP A 578 24.26 -4.05 8.96
CA ASP A 578 23.64 -3.72 10.26
C ASP A 578 22.10 -3.75 10.19
N SER A 579 21.55 -4.62 9.35
CA SER A 579 20.10 -4.76 9.22
C SER A 579 19.45 -5.40 10.44
N ASP A 580 18.21 -4.99 10.72
CA ASP A 580 17.35 -5.68 11.69
C ASP A 580 16.69 -6.87 11.01
N TRP A 581 16.89 -8.06 11.57
CA TRP A 581 16.34 -9.31 11.06
C TRP A 581 16.08 -10.30 12.19
N THR A 582 15.18 -11.24 11.94
CA THR A 582 14.84 -12.32 12.88
C THR A 582 15.01 -13.68 12.23
N LEU A 583 15.40 -14.66 13.06
CA LEU A 583 15.55 -16.06 12.68
C LEU A 583 14.57 -16.88 13.51
N THR A 584 13.73 -17.67 12.84
CA THR A 584 12.74 -18.54 13.49
C THR A 584 12.93 -19.97 13.00
N VAL A 585 12.86 -20.94 13.92
CA VAL A 585 12.84 -22.37 13.58
C VAL A 585 11.39 -22.85 13.69
N ILE A 586 10.87 -23.46 12.64
CA ILE A 586 9.51 -24.00 12.61
C ILE A 586 9.57 -25.52 12.60
N ARG A 587 8.85 -26.14 13.54
CA ARG A 587 8.61 -27.58 13.53
C ARG A 587 7.41 -27.89 12.63
N PRO A 588 7.58 -28.73 11.60
CA PRO A 588 6.51 -29.11 10.69
C PRO A 588 5.43 -29.94 11.37
#